data_AF-W0SFG8-F1
#
_entry.id   AF-W0SFG8-F1
#
_cell.length_a   1.000
_cell.length_b   1.000
_cell.length_c   1.000
_cell.angle_alpha   90.00
_cell.angle_beta   90.00
_cell.angle_gamma   90.00
#
_symmetry.space_group_name_H-M   'P 1'
#
loop_
_entity.id
_entity.type
_entity.pdbx_description
1 polymer ?
#
loop_
_entity_poly.entity_id
_entity_poly.type
_entity_poly.pdbx_seq_one_letter_code
_entity_poly.pdbx_strand_id
1 'polypeptide(L)'
;MKVRNPGLLASLALHSWQFLRMRGDWKAMPDDKGFLGSLLFFVLVGGVTEQWVRSRSITVAFGVTLAWMAILLWMASPGGRINRRLAAALALLSIVIQFGLIIASWVPVMEWPVAIWSGIALMHLISQGVRDGAGNLR
;
A
#
# COMPACT_ATOMS: atom_id res chain seq x y z
N MET A 1 -1.15 5.75 27.96
CA MET A 1 0.19 6.36 27.78
C MET A 1 0.19 7.17 26.50
N LYS A 2 0.32 8.51 26.60
CA LYS A 2 0.44 9.42 25.44
C LYS A 2 1.87 9.30 24.92
N VAL A 3 2.08 8.58 23.82
CA VAL A 3 3.38 8.54 23.15
C VAL A 3 3.60 9.91 22.49
N ARG A 4 4.52 10.67 23.07
CA ARG A 4 4.96 11.99 22.63
C ARG A 4 5.70 11.81 21.30
N ASN A 5 5.11 12.31 20.21
CA ASN A 5 5.63 12.31 18.84
C ASN A 5 6.45 11.04 18.46
N PRO A 6 5.78 9.90 18.17
CA PRO A 6 6.47 8.81 17.52
C PRO A 6 7.07 9.35 16.22
N GLY A 7 8.38 9.20 16.04
CA GLY A 7 9.05 9.61 14.80
C GLY A 7 8.34 9.02 13.57
N LEU A 8 8.50 9.66 12.42
CA LEU A 8 7.79 9.34 11.16
C LEU A 8 7.80 7.83 10.82
N LEU A 9 8.91 7.14 11.11
CA LEU A 9 9.04 5.69 10.92
C LEU A 9 8.21 4.87 11.91
N ALA A 10 8.10 5.30 13.17
CA ALA A 10 7.30 4.62 14.18
C ALA A 10 5.80 4.80 13.92
N SER A 11 5.37 5.97 13.45
CA SER A 11 3.97 6.18 13.04
C SER A 11 3.63 5.39 11.78
N LEU A 12 4.56 5.29 10.81
CA LEU A 12 4.43 4.42 9.65
C LEU A 12 4.32 2.95 10.04
N ALA A 13 5.23 2.45 10.90
CA ALA A 13 5.21 1.07 11.37
C ALA A 13 3.90 0.73 12.10
N LEU A 14 3.40 1.66 12.94
CA LEU A 14 2.11 1.51 13.60
C LEU A 14 0.96 1.48 12.58
N HIS A 15 0.95 2.35 11.57
CA HIS A 15 -0.08 2.33 10.54
C HIS A 15 -0.03 1.04 9.70
N SER A 16 1.16 0.62 9.27
CA SER A 16 1.38 -0.66 8.61
C SER A 16 0.83 -1.82 9.44
N TRP A 17 1.08 -1.83 10.76
CA TRP A 17 0.54 -2.82 11.68
C TRP A 17 -0.99 -2.78 11.78
N GLN A 18 -1.60 -1.60 11.78
CA GLN A 18 -3.06 -1.47 11.78
C GLN A 18 -3.68 -1.98 10.48
N PHE A 19 -3.07 -1.69 9.32
CA PHE A 19 -3.51 -2.27 8.04
C PHE A 19 -3.37 -3.78 8.00
N LEU A 20 -2.28 -4.33 8.55
CA LEU A 20 -2.09 -5.77 8.75
C LEU A 20 -3.10 -6.41 9.70
N ARG A 21 -3.85 -5.63 10.48
CA ARG A 21 -4.93 -6.13 11.34
C ARG A 21 -6.32 -5.79 10.78
N MET A 22 -6.40 -5.24 9.57
CA MET A 22 -7.64 -4.72 8.98
C MET A 22 -8.33 -3.67 9.86
N ARG A 23 -7.54 -2.93 10.65
CA ARG A 23 -7.98 -1.86 11.54
C ARG A 23 -7.43 -0.49 11.15
N GLY A 24 -6.67 -0.42 10.05
CA GLY A 24 -6.15 0.83 9.52
C GLY A 24 -7.29 1.69 8.98
N ASP A 25 -7.28 2.97 9.34
CA ASP A 25 -8.17 3.99 8.78
C ASP A 25 -7.36 4.85 7.79
N TRP A 26 -7.83 4.93 6.56
CA TRP A 26 -7.20 5.74 5.51
C TRP A 26 -7.28 7.24 5.81
N LYS A 27 -8.27 7.71 6.59
CA LYS A 27 -8.43 9.13 6.94
C LYS A 27 -7.32 9.65 7.85
N ALA A 28 -6.68 8.75 8.60
CA ALA A 28 -5.54 9.04 9.46
C ALA A 28 -4.24 9.30 8.67
N MET A 29 -4.23 9.03 7.36
CA MET A 29 -3.07 9.31 6.52
C MET A 29 -2.84 10.81 6.30
N PRO A 30 -1.57 11.26 6.28
CA PRO A 30 -1.21 12.61 5.87
C PRO A 30 -1.71 12.94 4.46
N ASP A 31 -2.32 14.12 4.30
CA ASP A 31 -2.71 14.68 3.00
C ASP A 31 -1.57 15.50 2.38
N ASP A 32 -0.39 14.90 2.29
CA ASP A 32 0.81 15.56 1.78
C ASP A 32 1.30 14.92 0.49
N LYS A 33 1.66 15.76 -0.48
CA LYS A 33 2.16 15.30 -1.79
C LYS A 33 3.54 14.66 -1.67
N GLY A 34 4.41 15.20 -0.81
CA GLY A 34 5.75 14.66 -0.57
C GLY A 34 5.67 13.29 0.09
N PHE A 35 4.79 13.14 1.08
CA PHE A 35 4.51 11.88 1.75
C PHE A 35 4.00 10.82 0.76
N LEU A 36 2.97 11.13 -0.03
CA LEU A 36 2.48 10.21 -1.06
C LEU A 36 3.57 9.86 -2.07
N GLY A 37 4.34 10.85 -2.54
CA GLY A 37 5.46 10.63 -3.46
C GLY A 37 6.51 9.70 -2.88
N SER A 38 6.85 9.85 -1.60
CA SER A 38 7.80 8.97 -0.92
C SER A 38 7.28 7.53 -0.83
N LEU A 39 6.00 7.33 -0.51
CA LEU A 39 5.40 6.00 -0.48
C LEU A 39 5.35 5.35 -1.87
N LEU A 40 5.00 6.12 -2.90
CA LEU A 40 5.02 5.63 -4.28
C LEU A 40 6.43 5.26 -4.74
N PHE A 41 7.45 6.02 -4.33
CA PHE A 41 8.85 5.66 -4.56
C PHE A 41 9.20 4.34 -3.87
N PHE A 42 8.80 4.13 -2.61
CA PHE A 42 8.99 2.85 -1.93
C PHE A 42 8.24 1.70 -2.59
N VAL A 43 7.01 1.91 -3.08
CA VAL A 43 6.26 0.92 -3.87
C VAL A 43 7.01 0.56 -5.15
N LEU A 44 7.62 1.54 -5.82
CA LEU A 44 8.42 1.32 -7.02
C LEU A 44 9.66 0.48 -6.71
N VAL A 45 10.46 0.90 -5.73
CA VAL A 45 11.69 0.18 -5.34
C VAL A 45 11.35 -1.21 -4.82
N GLY A 46 10.34 -1.34 -3.96
CA GLY A 46 9.89 -2.61 -3.41
C GLY A 46 9.35 -3.56 -4.48
N GLY A 47 8.53 -3.07 -5.41
CA GLY A 47 7.97 -3.86 -6.50
C GLY A 47 9.02 -4.35 -7.48
N VAL A 48 9.97 -3.49 -7.87
CA VAL A 48 11.10 -3.89 -8.73
C VAL A 48 11.98 -4.92 -8.01
N THR A 49 12.25 -4.72 -6.72
CA THR A 49 13.03 -5.66 -5.90
C THR A 49 12.32 -7.01 -5.78
N GLU A 50 11.02 -7.02 -5.53
CA GLU A 50 10.21 -8.25 -5.47
C GLU A 50 10.31 -9.05 -6.77
N GLN A 51 10.10 -8.38 -7.91
CA GLN A 51 10.17 -9.03 -9.23
C GLN A 51 11.58 -9.52 -9.55
N TRP A 52 12.61 -8.80 -9.08
CA TRP A 52 14.00 -9.22 -9.23
C TRP A 52 14.33 -10.46 -8.38
N VAL A 53 13.86 -10.53 -7.13
CA VAL A 53 13.97 -11.73 -6.27
C VAL A 53 13.26 -12.93 -6.92
N ARG A 54 12.14 -12.69 -7.62
CA ARG A 54 11.43 -13.70 -8.42
C ARG A 54 12.08 -14.01 -9.78
N SER A 55 13.32 -13.56 -10.02
CA SER A 55 14.10 -13.80 -11.23
C SER A 55 13.43 -13.32 -12.53
N ARG A 56 12.62 -12.26 -12.46
CA ARG A 56 12.04 -11.62 -13.66
C ARG A 56 13.03 -10.64 -14.27
N SER A 57 12.90 -10.42 -15.58
CA SER A 57 13.71 -9.41 -16.27
C SER A 57 13.38 -8.01 -15.77
N ILE A 58 14.35 -7.12 -15.79
CA ILE A 58 14.20 -5.76 -15.23
C ILE A 58 13.11 -4.97 -15.95
N THR A 59 12.96 -5.15 -17.27
CA THR A 59 11.90 -4.54 -18.07
C THR A 59 10.51 -4.97 -17.60
N VAL A 60 10.33 -6.27 -17.31
CA VAL A 60 9.07 -6.80 -16.78
C VAL A 60 8.83 -6.29 -15.37
N ALA A 61 9.87 -6.24 -14.53
CA ALA A 61 9.78 -5.73 -13.16
C ALA A 61 9.27 -4.28 -13.13
N PHE A 62 9.84 -3.41 -13.95
CA PHE A 62 9.37 -2.03 -14.09
C PHE A 62 7.95 -1.97 -14.65
N GLY A 63 7.64 -2.70 -15.72
CA GLY A 63 6.31 -2.70 -16.34
C GLY A 63 5.20 -3.10 -15.38
N VAL A 64 5.39 -4.20 -14.64
CA VAL A 64 4.43 -4.69 -13.64
C VAL A 64 4.28 -3.71 -12.49
N THR A 65 5.39 -3.16 -11.99
CA THR A 65 5.35 -2.24 -10.84
C THR A 65 4.67 -0.91 -11.20
N LEU A 66 4.96 -0.36 -12.38
CA LEU A 66 4.31 0.86 -12.87
C LEU A 66 2.81 0.64 -13.13
N ALA A 67 2.45 -0.50 -13.72
CA ALA A 67 1.04 -0.87 -13.90
C ALA A 67 0.32 -0.98 -12.55
N TRP A 68 0.96 -1.59 -11.55
CA TRP A 68 0.40 -1.69 -10.20
C TRP A 68 0.23 -0.32 -9.55
N MET A 69 1.22 0.57 -9.64
CA MET A 69 1.10 1.94 -9.14
C MET A 69 -0.05 2.70 -9.80
N ALA A 70 -0.22 2.56 -11.12
CA ALA A 70 -1.33 3.16 -11.84
C ALA A 70 -2.69 2.64 -11.32
N ILE A 71 -2.80 1.34 -11.05
CA ILE A 71 -3.99 0.72 -10.46
C ILE A 71 -4.27 1.29 -9.07
N LEU A 72 -3.26 1.41 -8.19
CA LEU A 72 -3.44 1.98 -6.85
C LEU A 72 -3.96 3.43 -6.91
N LEU A 73 -3.39 4.25 -7.79
CA LEU A 73 -3.82 5.63 -7.98
C LEU A 73 -5.22 5.73 -8.58
N TRP A 74 -5.56 4.83 -9.50
CA TRP A 74 -6.89 4.75 -10.07
C TRP A 74 -7.94 4.34 -9.03
N MET A 75 -7.65 3.32 -8.22
CA MET A 75 -8.48 2.90 -7.08
C MET A 75 -8.64 4.02 -6.04
N ALA A 76 -7.63 4.87 -5.88
CA ALA A 76 -7.68 6.04 -5.02
C ALA A 76 -8.46 7.23 -5.61
N SER A 77 -9.05 7.10 -6.81
CA SER A 77 -9.77 8.16 -7.52
C SER A 77 -11.27 7.84 -7.75
N PRO A 78 -12.05 7.47 -6.72
CA PRO A 78 -13.45 7.05 -6.89
C PRO A 78 -14.39 8.15 -7.42
N GLY A 79 -13.97 9.43 -7.41
CA GLY A 79 -14.72 10.58 -7.95
C GLY A 79 -14.01 11.31 -9.09
N GLY A 80 -13.02 10.69 -9.75
CA GLY A 80 -12.23 11.32 -10.83
C GLY A 80 -11.11 12.25 -10.34
N ARG A 81 -11.05 12.56 -9.03
CA ARG A 81 -9.90 13.20 -8.38
C ARG A 81 -9.23 12.21 -7.43
N ILE A 82 -7.90 12.14 -7.50
CA ILE A 82 -7.09 11.28 -6.63
C ILE A 82 -7.19 11.79 -5.18
N ASN A 83 -7.76 10.97 -4.30
CA ASN A 83 -7.73 11.21 -2.87
C ASN A 83 -6.36 10.79 -2.33
N ARG A 84 -5.54 11.77 -1.94
CA ARG A 84 -4.15 11.53 -1.55
C ARG A 84 -4.02 10.68 -0.29
N ARG A 85 -4.95 10.82 0.66
CA ARG A 85 -4.94 10.03 1.90
C ARG A 85 -5.23 8.56 1.61
N LEU A 86 -6.22 8.31 0.76
CA LEU A 86 -6.54 6.95 0.30
C LEU A 86 -5.40 6.37 -0.54
N ALA A 87 -4.81 7.15 -1.44
CA ALA A 87 -3.64 6.75 -2.22
C ALA A 87 -2.45 6.40 -1.32
N ALA A 88 -2.20 7.20 -0.28
CA ALA A 88 -1.13 6.95 0.68
C ALA A 88 -1.39 5.68 1.50
N ALA A 89 -2.64 5.44 1.94
CA ALA A 89 -3.01 4.22 2.63
C ALA A 89 -2.81 2.98 1.74
N LEU A 90 -3.24 3.06 0.48
CA LEU A 90 -3.07 2.00 -0.52
C LEU A 90 -1.60 1.75 -0.84
N ALA A 91 -0.79 2.80 -0.98
CA ALA A 91 0.64 2.69 -1.20
C ALA A 91 1.34 2.05 0.01
N LEU A 92 0.99 2.46 1.23
CA LEU A 92 1.55 1.87 2.45
C LEU A 92 1.18 0.39 2.59
N LEU A 93 -0.07 0.04 2.32
CA LEU A 93 -0.52 -1.35 2.30
C LEU A 93 0.25 -2.16 1.24
N SER A 94 0.46 -1.59 0.06
CA SER A 94 1.23 -2.23 -1.02
C SER A 94 2.67 -2.53 -0.60
N ILE A 95 3.35 -1.61 0.10
CA ILE A 95 4.71 -1.84 0.60
C ILE A 95 4.74 -3.07 1.53
N VAL A 96 3.76 -3.17 2.43
CA VAL A 96 3.66 -4.29 3.37
C VAL A 96 3.39 -5.61 2.63
N ILE A 97 2.53 -5.60 1.61
CA ILE A 97 2.25 -6.78 0.78
C ILE A 97 3.51 -7.21 0.03
N GLN A 98 4.22 -6.28 -0.61
CA GLN A 98 5.48 -6.57 -1.32
C GLN A 98 6.50 -7.21 -0.39
N PHE A 99 6.65 -6.69 0.84
CA PHE A 99 7.53 -7.27 1.84
C PHE A 99 7.11 -8.71 2.20
N GLY A 100 5.81 -8.95 2.37
CA GLY A 100 5.26 -10.28 2.58
C GLY A 100 5.54 -11.23 1.41
N LEU A 101 5.42 -10.76 0.17
CA LEU A 101 5.69 -11.54 -1.05
C LEU A 101 7.17 -11.82 -1.25
N ILE A 102 8.05 -10.89 -0.88
CA ILE A 102 9.51 -11.11 -0.85
C ILE A 102 9.84 -12.21 0.15
N ILE A 103 9.29 -12.15 1.37
CA ILE A 103 9.51 -13.20 2.37
C ILE A 103 8.95 -14.55 1.88
N ALA A 104 7.75 -14.54 1.28
CA ALA A 104 7.11 -15.75 0.77
C ALA A 104 7.88 -16.41 -0.38
N SER A 105 8.72 -15.67 -1.10
CA SER A 105 9.60 -16.26 -2.14
C SER A 105 10.59 -17.29 -1.58
N TRP A 106 10.93 -17.20 -0.28
CA TRP A 106 11.80 -18.15 0.42
C TRP A 106 11.01 -19.30 1.08
N VAL A 107 9.69 -19.17 1.20
CA VAL A 107 8.81 -20.16 1.84
C VAL A 107 7.56 -20.33 0.97
N PRO A 108 7.56 -21.23 -0.04
CA PRO A 108 6.49 -21.35 -1.02
C PRO A 108 5.09 -21.55 -0.42
N VAL A 109 5.01 -22.20 0.75
CA VAL A 109 3.75 -22.44 1.47
C VAL A 109 3.10 -21.12 1.95
N MET A 110 3.87 -20.06 2.14
CA MET A 110 3.39 -18.75 2.58
C MET A 110 2.82 -17.90 1.44
N GLU A 111 3.04 -18.26 0.17
CA GLU A 111 2.53 -17.47 -0.96
C GLU A 111 1.00 -17.38 -0.96
N TRP A 112 0.32 -18.51 -0.75
CA TRP A 112 -1.15 -18.56 -0.76
C TRP A 112 -1.77 -17.77 0.40
N PRO A 113 -1.33 -17.94 1.67
CA PRO A 113 -1.80 -17.10 2.78
C PRO A 113 -1.58 -15.61 2.54
N VAL A 114 -0.39 -15.22 2.05
CA VAL A 114 -0.06 -13.81 1.80
C VAL A 114 -0.94 -13.25 0.69
N ALA A 115 -1.14 -13.99 -0.40
CA ALA A 115 -2.01 -13.58 -1.51
C ALA A 115 -3.47 -13.40 -1.06
N ILE A 116 -4.03 -14.38 -0.35
CA ILE A 116 -5.40 -14.30 0.19
C ILE A 116 -5.54 -13.10 1.13
N TRP A 117 -4.61 -12.96 2.08
CA TRP A 117 -4.62 -11.87 3.04
C TRP A 117 -4.53 -10.50 2.37
N SER A 118 -3.62 -10.36 1.39
CA SER A 118 -3.42 -9.12 0.63
C SER A 118 -4.68 -8.70 -0.13
N GLY A 119 -5.38 -9.67 -0.75
CA GLY A 119 -6.64 -9.42 -1.45
C GLY A 119 -7.73 -8.91 -0.52
N ILE A 120 -7.89 -9.54 0.65
CA ILE A 120 -8.89 -9.11 1.64
C ILE A 120 -8.53 -7.73 2.20
N ALA A 121 -7.26 -7.48 2.52
CA ALA A 121 -6.80 -6.20 3.05
C ALA A 121 -7.02 -5.05 2.05
N LEU A 122 -6.73 -5.29 0.76
CA LEU A 122 -6.96 -4.33 -0.31
C LEU A 122 -8.47 -4.04 -0.48
N MET A 123 -9.29 -5.10 -0.58
CA MET A 123 -10.73 -4.97 -0.73
C MET A 123 -11.36 -4.25 0.47
N HIS A 124 -10.89 -4.54 1.68
CA HIS A 124 -11.32 -3.88 2.90
C HIS A 124 -11.04 -2.38 2.83
N LEU A 125 -9.81 -1.99 2.49
CA LEU A 125 -9.40 -0.58 2.42
C LEU A 125 -10.14 0.20 1.33
N ILE A 126 -10.33 -0.41 0.15
CA ILE A 126 -11.11 0.19 -0.94
C ILE A 126 -12.57 0.35 -0.51
N SER A 127 -13.17 -0.68 0.10
CA SER A 127 -14.57 -0.62 0.56
C SER A 127 -14.79 0.44 1.63
N GLN A 128 -13.82 0.66 2.53
CA GLN A 128 -13.82 1.77 3.48
C GLN A 128 -13.81 3.11 2.74
N GLY A 129 -12.87 3.31 1.79
CA GLY A 129 -12.79 4.54 0.99
C GLY A 129 -14.08 4.87 0.23
N VAL A 130 -14.74 3.85 -0.34
CA VAL A 130 -16.03 4.01 -1.04
C VAL A 130 -17.16 4.35 -0.07
N ARG A 131 -17.29 3.64 1.05
CA ARG A 131 -18.35 3.87 2.05
C ARG A 131 -18.24 5.22 2.75
N ASP A 132 -17.01 5.65 2.98
CA ASP A 132 -16.70 6.92 3.65
C ASP A 132 -16.73 8.14 2.73
N GLY A 133 -17.06 7.95 1.44
CA GLY A 133 -17.18 9.06 0.49
C GLY A 133 -15.84 9.70 0.12
N ALA A 134 -14.77 8.92 -0.06
CA ALA A 134 -13.47 9.44 -0.49
C ALA A 134 -13.50 10.24 -1.80
N GLY A 135 -14.55 10.09 -2.62
CA GLY A 135 -14.83 10.89 -3.83
C GLY A 135 -15.74 12.11 -3.62
N ASN A 136 -16.26 12.33 -2.41
CA ASN A 136 -17.23 13.38 -2.04
C ASN A 136 -16.61 14.51 -1.19
N LEU A 137 -15.30 14.49 -0.97
CA LEU A 137 -14.61 15.59 -0.29
C LEU A 137 -14.57 16.81 -1.22
N ARG A 138 -15.55 17.70 -1.00
CA ARG A 138 -15.59 19.08 -1.52
C ARG A 138 -14.41 19.88 -1.01
#